data_AF-A0A7Z9BKY1-F1
#
_entry.id   AF-A0A7Z9BKY1-F1
#
_cell.length_a   1.000
_cell.length_b   1.000
_cell.length_c   1.000
_cell.angle_alpha   90.00
_cell.angle_beta   90.00
_cell.angle_gamma   90.00
#
_symmetry.space_group_name_H-M   'P 1'
#
loop_
_entity.id
_entity.type
_entity.pdbx_description
1 polymer ?
#
loop_
_entity_poly.entity_id
_entity_poly.type
_entity_poly.pdbx_seq_one_letter_code
_entity_poly.pdbx_strand_id
1 'polypeptide(L)'
;MSQNLIKAGVIVPSQWPLARVWLEVATLLSIAPRHIERLEFWHHQIWVKIQHKKAVFVSYRRLPLWTETGLDAIQNCSDRSSLEQLGEMLSLEVKHYQTQYNPLVLEEWRSAYAQKSQQFKREVQRQAQEEERLRPLRERQQTCQQWRDSWKTILHYCNSFDALERLAPELQQQSQEFADLPEGETAMQLWHQRWQELTQATA
;
A
#
# COMPACT_ATOMS: atom_id res chain seq x y z
N MET A 1 22.88 4.33 13.56
CA MET A 1 23.02 2.97 14.15
C MET A 1 22.29 2.01 13.23
N SER A 2 22.91 0.93 12.75
CA SER A 2 22.19 0.00 11.86
C SER A 2 21.10 -0.70 12.67
N GLN A 3 19.85 -0.58 12.22
CA GLN A 3 18.74 -1.31 12.81
C GLN A 3 18.89 -2.78 12.38
N ASN A 4 19.00 -3.70 13.33
CA ASN A 4 18.91 -5.12 13.03
C ASN A 4 17.42 -5.55 13.03
N LEU A 5 17.12 -6.74 12.51
CA LEU A 5 15.74 -7.21 12.37
C LEU A 5 14.94 -7.18 13.68
N ILE A 6 15.61 -7.37 14.82
CA ILE A 6 14.96 -7.33 16.15
C ILE A 6 14.70 -5.89 16.60
N LYS A 7 15.70 -4.99 16.49
CA LYS A 7 15.58 -3.59 16.90
C LYS A 7 14.64 -2.80 16.00
N ALA A 8 14.54 -3.16 14.74
CA ALA A 8 13.58 -2.60 13.80
C ALA A 8 12.13 -3.09 14.06
N GLY A 9 11.94 -4.06 14.96
CA GLY A 9 10.63 -4.64 15.22
C GLY A 9 10.12 -5.56 14.10
N VAL A 10 10.97 -5.89 13.12
CA VAL A 10 10.63 -6.82 12.02
C VAL A 10 10.44 -8.23 12.56
N ILE A 11 11.33 -8.65 13.47
CA ILE A 11 11.21 -9.92 14.18
C ILE A 11 11.09 -9.60 15.66
N VAL A 12 9.99 -10.05 16.28
CA VAL A 12 9.72 -9.84 17.70
C VAL A 12 9.64 -11.20 18.41
N PRO A 13 10.77 -11.76 18.90
CA PRO A 13 10.78 -13.10 19.47
C PRO A 13 9.86 -13.29 20.67
N SER A 14 9.57 -12.22 21.42
CA SER A 14 8.64 -12.24 22.55
C SER A 14 7.18 -12.47 22.14
N GLN A 15 6.84 -12.29 20.87
CA GLN A 15 5.50 -12.55 20.32
C GLN A 15 5.36 -13.97 19.77
N TRP A 16 6.44 -14.75 19.71
CA TRP A 16 6.36 -16.12 19.20
C TRP A 16 5.59 -17.05 20.15
N PRO A 17 4.82 -18.02 19.62
CA PRO A 17 4.11 -18.97 20.46
C PRO A 17 5.08 -19.79 21.31
N LEU A 18 5.01 -19.65 22.65
CA LEU A 18 5.96 -20.28 23.58
C LEU A 18 6.07 -21.79 23.37
N ALA A 19 4.94 -22.48 23.18
CA ALA A 19 4.91 -23.92 22.95
C ALA A 19 5.70 -24.32 21.69
N ARG A 20 5.63 -23.50 20.63
CA ARG A 20 6.34 -23.74 19.38
C ARG A 20 7.84 -23.52 19.55
N VAL A 21 8.22 -22.41 20.20
CA VAL A 21 9.63 -22.13 20.53
C VAL A 21 10.22 -23.26 21.37
N TRP A 22 9.45 -23.79 22.32
CA TRP A 22 9.86 -24.90 23.18
C TRP A 22 10.18 -26.17 22.37
N LEU A 23 9.32 -26.53 21.42
CA LEU A 23 9.52 -27.68 20.53
C LEU A 23 10.70 -27.50 19.59
N GLU A 24 10.86 -26.31 19.01
CA GLU A 24 11.99 -26.02 18.11
C GLU A 24 13.33 -26.01 18.85
N VAL A 25 13.37 -25.47 20.07
CA VAL A 25 14.56 -25.53 20.94
C VAL A 25 14.88 -26.97 21.34
N ALA A 26 13.88 -27.77 21.71
CA ALA A 26 14.08 -29.18 22.06
C ALA A 26 14.65 -29.98 20.87
N THR A 27 14.10 -29.76 19.68
CA THR A 27 14.57 -30.35 18.42
C THR A 27 16.01 -29.92 18.10
N LEU A 28 16.32 -28.63 18.21
CA LEU A 28 17.65 -28.09 17.95
C LEU A 28 18.71 -28.65 18.90
N LEU A 29 18.35 -28.87 20.16
CA LEU A 29 19.23 -29.43 21.19
C LEU A 29 19.23 -30.97 21.21
N SER A 30 18.43 -31.62 20.35
CA SER A 30 18.23 -33.08 20.31
C SER A 30 17.86 -33.67 21.67
N ILE A 31 16.93 -33.02 22.39
CA ILE A 31 16.43 -33.47 23.69
C ILE A 31 14.91 -33.62 23.67
N ALA A 32 14.38 -34.43 24.59
CA ALA A 32 12.94 -34.47 24.82
C ALA A 32 12.44 -33.13 25.41
N PRO A 33 11.30 -32.57 24.94
CA PRO A 33 10.77 -31.29 25.43
C PRO A 33 10.57 -31.23 26.96
N ARG A 34 10.24 -32.37 27.57
CA ARG A 34 10.08 -32.53 29.03
C ARG A 34 11.35 -32.28 29.84
N HIS A 35 12.53 -32.33 29.21
CA HIS A 35 13.80 -32.05 29.88
C HIS A 35 14.13 -30.55 29.90
N ILE A 36 13.35 -29.70 29.24
CA ILE A 36 13.48 -28.25 29.40
C ILE A 36 12.71 -27.88 30.67
N GLU A 37 13.39 -27.28 31.64
CA GLU A 37 12.75 -26.81 32.88
C GLU A 37 12.20 -25.39 32.72
N ARG A 38 12.96 -24.54 32.03
CA ARG A 38 12.64 -23.12 31.88
C ARG A 38 13.23 -22.57 30.60
N LEU A 39 12.50 -21.64 29.98
CA LEU A 39 12.89 -20.96 28.76
C LEU A 39 12.66 -19.45 28.95
N GLU A 40 13.65 -18.64 28.62
CA GLU A 40 13.58 -17.18 28.70
C GLU A 40 14.06 -16.51 27.42
N PHE A 41 13.29 -15.53 26.94
CA PHE A 41 13.65 -14.72 25.79
C PHE A 41 14.57 -13.57 26.22
N TRP A 42 15.79 -13.56 25.71
CA TRP A 42 16.75 -12.47 25.91
C TRP A 42 16.92 -11.70 24.59
N HIS A 43 17.60 -10.56 24.61
CA HIS A 43 17.57 -9.61 23.48
C HIS A 43 18.02 -10.21 22.12
N HIS A 44 18.93 -11.18 22.11
CA HIS A 44 19.42 -11.82 20.88
C HIS A 44 19.43 -13.35 20.93
N GLN A 45 19.06 -13.94 22.06
CA GLN A 45 19.24 -15.35 22.36
C GLN A 45 18.13 -15.82 23.30
N ILE A 46 17.96 -17.13 23.39
CA ILE A 46 17.09 -17.79 24.34
C ILE A 46 17.97 -18.44 25.39
N TRP A 47 17.70 -18.16 26.65
CA TRP A 47 18.28 -18.90 27.76
C TRP A 47 17.40 -20.11 28.07
N VAL A 48 18.01 -21.30 28.13
CA VAL A 48 17.31 -22.56 28.30
C VAL A 48 17.91 -23.31 29.47
N LYS A 49 17.10 -23.59 30.50
CA LYS A 49 17.47 -24.48 31.61
C LYS A 49 17.06 -25.90 31.29
N ILE A 50 18.03 -26.83 31.34
CA ILE A 50 17.81 -28.24 31.02
C ILE A 50 17.94 -29.06 32.31
N GLN A 51 17.01 -29.98 32.51
CA GLN A 51 16.98 -30.89 33.64
C GLN A 51 18.26 -31.73 33.68
N HIS A 52 18.89 -31.80 34.86
CA HIS A 52 20.14 -32.53 35.09
C HIS A 52 21.35 -32.08 34.24
N LYS A 53 21.28 -30.89 33.61
CA LYS A 53 22.36 -30.29 32.82
C LYS A 53 22.54 -28.81 33.17
N LYS A 54 23.63 -28.21 32.67
CA LYS A 54 23.82 -26.75 32.73
C LYS A 54 22.87 -26.05 31.77
N ALA A 55 22.58 -24.79 32.04
CA ALA A 55 21.82 -23.94 31.13
C ALA A 55 22.60 -23.66 29.84
N VAL A 56 21.87 -23.50 28.74
CA VAL A 56 22.42 -23.29 27.40
C VAL A 56 21.79 -22.05 26.78
N PHE A 57 22.60 -21.31 26.01
CA PHE A 57 22.13 -20.20 25.19
C PHE A 57 21.90 -20.65 23.75
N VAL A 58 20.72 -20.34 23.21
CA VAL A 58 20.33 -20.67 21.84
C VAL A 58 20.10 -19.37 21.05
N SER A 59 20.77 -19.21 19.91
CA SER A 59 20.51 -18.09 19.00
C SER A 59 19.16 -18.25 18.32
N TYR A 60 18.37 -17.18 18.24
CA TYR A 60 17.09 -17.17 17.50
C TYR A 60 17.25 -17.61 16.05
N ARG A 61 18.36 -17.24 15.41
CA ARG A 61 18.68 -17.53 14.00
C ARG A 61 18.77 -19.02 13.67
N ARG A 62 18.91 -19.86 14.70
CA ARG A 62 18.97 -21.32 14.54
C ARG A 62 17.59 -21.99 14.58
N LEU A 63 16.54 -21.23 14.92
CA LEU A 63 15.18 -21.72 14.98
C LEU A 63 14.49 -21.50 13.62
N PRO A 64 13.73 -22.49 13.10
CA PRO A 64 12.88 -22.31 11.93
C PRO A 64 11.98 -21.07 11.99
N LEU A 65 11.44 -20.74 13.18
CA LEU A 65 10.65 -19.53 13.42
C LEU A 65 11.32 -18.24 12.96
N TRP A 66 12.64 -18.15 13.03
CA TRP A 66 13.38 -16.96 12.58
C TRP A 66 13.27 -16.78 11.05
N THR A 67 13.44 -17.88 10.31
CA THR A 67 13.31 -17.90 8.86
C THR A 67 11.88 -17.57 8.43
N GLU A 68 10.90 -18.20 9.08
CA GLU A 68 9.48 -18.01 8.78
C GLU A 68 9.05 -16.57 9.05
N THR A 69 9.39 -16.01 10.22
CA THR A 69 9.04 -14.61 10.54
C THR A 69 9.71 -13.64 9.55
N GLY A 70 10.94 -13.93 9.11
CA GLY A 70 11.61 -13.14 8.09
C GLY A 70 10.91 -13.20 6.73
N LEU A 71 10.45 -14.39 6.31
CA LEU A 71 9.67 -14.57 5.09
C LEU A 71 8.32 -13.85 5.17
N ASP A 72 7.62 -14.00 6.29
CA ASP A 72 6.34 -13.33 6.54
C ASP A 72 6.49 -11.81 6.51
N ALA A 73 7.58 -11.26 7.05
CA ALA A 73 7.86 -9.83 6.97
C ALA A 73 8.06 -9.35 5.52
N ILE A 74 8.72 -10.13 4.67
CA ILE A 74 8.88 -9.82 3.24
C ILE A 74 7.52 -9.86 2.54
N GLN A 75 6.74 -10.90 2.78
CA GLN A 75 5.45 -11.13 2.11
C GLN A 75 4.41 -10.08 2.51
N ASN A 76 4.37 -9.69 3.78
CA ASN A 76 3.41 -8.73 4.33
C ASN A 76 3.88 -7.27 4.20
N CYS A 77 5.01 -7.02 3.54
CA CYS A 77 5.47 -5.66 3.29
C CYS A 77 4.45 -4.91 2.41
N SER A 78 4.02 -3.74 2.89
CA SER A 78 2.96 -2.93 2.28
C SER A 78 3.46 -1.99 1.20
N ASP A 79 4.71 -1.56 1.29
CA ASP A 79 5.25 -0.51 0.44
C ASP A 79 6.69 -0.81 0.02
N ARG A 80 7.08 -0.19 -1.10
CA ARG A 80 8.39 -0.40 -1.71
C ARG A 80 9.53 0.09 -0.82
N SER A 81 9.35 1.21 -0.11
CA SER A 81 10.42 1.79 0.72
C SER A 81 10.75 0.91 1.92
N SER A 82 9.73 0.36 2.58
CA SER A 82 9.87 -0.61 3.65
C SER A 82 10.50 -1.91 3.15
N LEU A 83 10.17 -2.35 1.92
CA LEU A 83 10.80 -3.52 1.32
C LEU A 83 12.29 -3.27 1.09
N GLU A 84 12.68 -2.13 0.54
CA GLU A 84 14.09 -1.77 0.33
C GLU A 84 14.87 -1.72 1.66
N GLN A 85 14.31 -1.09 2.70
CA GLN A 85 14.89 -1.08 4.05
C GLN A 85 15.02 -2.49 4.63
N LEU A 86 14.00 -3.34 4.47
CA LEU A 86 14.05 -4.74 4.87
C LEU A 86 15.14 -5.50 4.13
N GLY A 87 15.32 -5.26 2.84
CA GLY A 87 16.40 -5.83 2.03
C GLY A 87 17.78 -5.46 2.54
N GLU A 88 17.99 -4.20 2.94
CA GLU A 88 19.24 -3.74 3.57
C GLU A 88 19.48 -4.44 4.91
N MET A 89 18.46 -4.51 5.77
CA MET A 89 18.54 -5.18 7.07
C MET A 89 18.87 -6.66 6.93
N LEU A 90 18.20 -7.38 6.01
CA LEU A 90 18.49 -8.78 5.72
C LEU A 90 19.90 -8.98 5.16
N SER A 91 20.36 -8.08 4.28
CA SER A 91 21.71 -8.15 3.72
C SER A 91 22.78 -7.97 4.78
N LEU A 92 22.60 -7.02 5.70
CA LEU A 92 23.49 -6.82 6.84
C LEU A 92 23.45 -8.03 7.79
N GLU A 93 22.26 -8.57 8.05
CA GLU A 93 22.07 -9.73 8.92
C GLU A 93 22.85 -10.95 8.40
N VAL A 94 22.70 -11.27 7.10
CA VAL A 94 23.39 -12.39 6.46
C VAL A 94 24.90 -12.17 6.45
N LYS A 95 25.36 -10.93 6.24
CA LYS A 95 26.78 -10.58 6.28
C LYS A 95 27.37 -10.78 7.68
N HIS A 96 26.66 -10.40 8.74
CA HIS A 96 27.13 -10.53 10.11
C HIS A 96 27.08 -11.96 10.65
N TYR A 97 26.10 -12.76 10.22
CA TYR A 97 25.84 -14.09 10.76
C TYR A 97 25.92 -15.20 9.72
N GLN A 98 26.79 -15.05 8.71
CA GLN A 98 26.91 -15.96 7.56
C GLN A 98 27.01 -17.44 7.95
N THR A 99 27.70 -17.75 9.06
CA THR A 99 27.88 -19.13 9.56
C THR A 99 26.63 -19.77 10.16
N GLN A 100 25.60 -18.97 10.48
CA GLN A 100 24.35 -19.45 11.09
C GLN A 100 23.26 -19.74 10.05
N TYR A 101 23.47 -19.35 8.80
CA TYR A 101 22.48 -19.51 7.73
C TYR A 101 22.81 -20.67 6.80
N ASN A 102 21.78 -21.47 6.51
CA ASN A 102 21.84 -22.46 5.44
C ASN A 102 21.65 -21.74 4.08
N PRO A 103 22.45 -22.06 3.04
CA PRO A 103 22.24 -21.55 1.69
C PRO A 103 20.80 -21.64 1.17
N LEU A 104 20.07 -22.71 1.48
CA LEU A 104 18.66 -22.89 1.10
C LEU A 104 17.75 -21.78 1.65
N VAL A 105 17.88 -21.47 2.94
CA VAL A 105 17.10 -20.41 3.61
C VAL A 105 17.40 -19.04 2.98
N LEU A 106 18.66 -18.79 2.62
CA LEU A 106 19.05 -17.55 1.97
C LEU A 106 18.44 -17.42 0.57
N GLU A 107 18.33 -18.53 -0.16
CA GLU A 107 17.69 -18.56 -1.46
C GLU A 107 16.18 -18.30 -1.35
N GLU A 108 15.51 -18.88 -0.35
CA GLU A 108 14.09 -18.61 -0.07
C GLU A 108 13.85 -17.12 0.20
N TRP A 109 14.66 -16.51 1.07
CA TRP A 109 14.56 -15.07 1.36
C TRP A 109 14.80 -14.21 0.11
N ARG A 110 15.81 -14.55 -0.70
CA ARG A 110 16.12 -13.84 -1.96
C ARG A 110 14.98 -13.97 -2.97
N SER A 111 14.42 -15.16 -3.11
CA SER A 111 13.31 -15.44 -4.02
C SER A 111 12.05 -14.67 -3.61
N ALA A 112 11.68 -14.73 -2.33
CA ALA A 112 10.55 -13.99 -1.78
C ALA A 112 10.70 -12.47 -1.99
N TYR A 113 11.89 -11.94 -1.72
CA TYR A 113 12.20 -10.53 -1.94
C TYR A 113 12.07 -10.14 -3.42
N ALA A 114 12.66 -10.93 -4.32
CA ALA A 114 12.61 -10.68 -5.75
C ALA A 114 11.18 -10.70 -6.28
N GLN A 115 10.37 -11.66 -5.84
CA GLN A 115 8.96 -11.78 -6.21
C GLN A 115 8.17 -10.54 -5.75
N LYS A 116 8.32 -10.13 -4.48
CA LYS A 116 7.62 -8.96 -3.93
C LYS A 116 8.04 -7.66 -4.63
N SER A 117 9.33 -7.51 -4.91
CA SER A 117 9.86 -6.36 -5.66
C SER A 117 9.28 -6.28 -7.08
N GLN A 118 9.15 -7.42 -7.77
CA GLN A 118 8.52 -7.49 -9.09
C GLN A 118 7.03 -7.15 -9.04
N GLN A 119 6.30 -7.58 -8.01
CA GLN A 119 4.89 -7.23 -7.82
C GLN A 119 4.70 -5.72 -7.73
N PHE A 120 5.47 -5.04 -6.88
CA PHE A 120 5.40 -3.58 -6.78
C PHE A 120 5.74 -2.86 -8.09
N LYS A 121 6.74 -3.35 -8.85
CA LYS A 121 7.05 -2.78 -10.17
C LYS A 121 5.87 -2.90 -11.14
N ARG A 122 5.20 -4.05 -11.15
CA ARG A 122 4.02 -4.28 -12.01
C ARG A 122 2.82 -3.44 -11.57
N GLU A 123 2.61 -3.28 -10.28
CA GLU A 123 1.53 -2.43 -9.75
C GLU A 123 1.73 -0.97 -10.12
N VAL A 124 2.94 -0.44 -9.96
CA VAL A 124 3.28 0.93 -10.38
C VAL A 124 3.07 1.10 -11.89
N GLN A 125 3.49 0.12 -12.70
CA GLN A 125 3.26 0.15 -14.15
C GLN A 125 1.78 0.13 -14.50
N ARG A 126 0.98 -0.69 -13.81
CA ARG A 126 -0.47 -0.77 -14.01
C ARG A 126 -1.14 0.56 -13.67
N GLN A 127 -0.80 1.15 -12.53
CA GLN A 127 -1.31 2.44 -12.11
C GLN A 127 -0.95 3.54 -13.12
N ALA A 128 0.28 3.56 -13.62
CA ALA A 128 0.69 4.52 -14.65
C ALA A 128 -0.10 4.35 -15.96
N GLN A 129 -0.35 3.11 -16.40
CA GLN A 129 -1.17 2.83 -17.59
C GLN A 129 -2.64 3.21 -17.40
N GLU A 130 -3.21 2.93 -16.23
CA GLU A 130 -4.57 3.34 -15.89
C GLU A 130 -4.69 4.87 -15.81
N GLU A 131 -3.71 5.54 -15.21
CA GLU A 131 -3.62 7.00 -15.17
C GLU A 131 -3.55 7.59 -16.58
N GLU A 132 -2.71 7.04 -17.46
CA GLU A 132 -2.58 7.48 -18.86
C GLU A 132 -3.90 7.30 -19.63
N ARG A 133 -4.62 6.20 -19.39
CA ARG A 133 -5.95 5.95 -19.98
C ARG A 133 -7.01 6.91 -19.48
N LEU A 134 -7.00 7.22 -18.18
CA LEU A 134 -8.00 8.07 -17.54
C LEU A 134 -7.70 9.56 -17.67
N ARG A 135 -6.47 9.94 -17.99
CA ARG A 135 -6.04 11.33 -18.19
C ARG A 135 -6.89 12.09 -19.22
N PRO A 136 -7.10 11.61 -20.46
CA PRO A 136 -7.91 12.33 -21.44
C PRO A 136 -9.37 12.47 -20.99
N LEU A 137 -9.92 11.46 -20.30
CA LEU A 137 -11.28 11.54 -19.75
C LEU A 137 -11.38 12.60 -18.66
N ARG A 138 -10.41 12.64 -17.73
CA ARG A 138 -10.33 13.66 -16.67
C ARG A 138 -10.16 15.07 -17.26
N GLU A 139 -9.27 15.24 -18.23
CA GLU A 139 -9.06 16.51 -18.92
C GLU A 139 -10.35 16.95 -19.63
N ARG A 140 -11.04 16.03 -20.31
CA ARG A 140 -12.32 16.33 -20.98
C ARG A 140 -13.44 16.69 -19.99
N GLN A 141 -13.53 15.99 -18.86
CA GLN A 141 -14.47 16.32 -17.78
C GLN A 141 -14.17 17.70 -17.19
N GLN A 142 -12.89 18.05 -16.97
CA GLN A 142 -12.50 19.37 -16.49
C GLN A 142 -12.85 20.47 -17.49
N THR A 143 -12.59 20.27 -18.78
CA THR A 143 -12.97 21.22 -19.84
C THR A 143 -14.48 21.43 -19.88
N CYS A 144 -15.26 20.35 -19.80
CA CYS A 144 -16.73 20.44 -19.72
C CYS A 144 -17.18 21.23 -18.48
N GLN A 145 -16.56 20.99 -17.31
CA GLN A 145 -16.88 21.72 -16.09
C GLN A 145 -16.57 23.22 -16.21
N GLN A 146 -15.39 23.58 -16.73
CA GLN A 146 -15.00 24.97 -16.96
C GLN A 146 -15.93 25.67 -17.96
N TRP A 147 -16.32 24.97 -19.02
CA TRP A 147 -17.29 25.46 -19.99
C TRP A 147 -18.66 25.73 -19.34
N ARG A 148 -19.18 24.79 -18.53
CA ARG A 148 -20.42 24.96 -17.76
C ARG A 148 -20.36 26.15 -16.81
N ASP A 149 -19.26 26.28 -16.06
CA ASP A 149 -19.08 27.38 -15.10
C ASP A 149 -18.99 28.76 -15.79
N SER A 150 -18.38 28.79 -16.98
CA SER A 150 -18.33 29.99 -17.83
C SER A 150 -19.74 30.40 -18.29
N TRP A 151 -20.53 29.45 -18.78
CA TRP A 151 -21.92 29.72 -19.19
C TRP A 151 -22.83 30.11 -18.03
N LYS A 152 -22.66 29.48 -16.87
CA LYS A 152 -23.36 29.89 -15.65
C LYS A 152 -23.11 31.37 -15.32
N THR A 153 -21.87 31.81 -15.48
CA THR A 153 -21.48 33.22 -15.27
C THR A 153 -22.11 34.13 -16.31
N ILE A 154 -22.05 33.79 -17.60
CA ILE A 154 -22.65 34.58 -18.69
C ILE A 154 -24.17 34.72 -18.51
N LEU A 155 -24.86 33.61 -18.24
CA LEU A 155 -26.31 33.60 -18.05
C LEU A 155 -26.75 34.40 -16.81
N HIS A 156 -25.95 34.40 -15.74
CA HIS A 156 -26.22 35.21 -14.55
C HIS A 156 -26.27 36.72 -14.87
N TYR A 157 -25.39 37.21 -15.73
CA TYR A 157 -25.36 38.63 -16.15
C TYR A 157 -26.34 38.97 -17.27
N CYS A 158 -27.04 37.98 -17.84
CA CYS A 158 -28.09 38.23 -18.82
C CYS A 158 -29.39 38.68 -18.12
N ASN A 159 -29.83 39.90 -18.44
CA ASN A 159 -30.99 40.56 -17.81
C ASN A 159 -32.15 40.86 -18.79
N SER A 160 -32.05 40.41 -20.05
CA SER A 160 -33.06 40.66 -21.08
C SER A 160 -33.33 39.40 -21.88
N PHE A 161 -34.60 39.15 -22.22
CA PHE A 161 -35.02 38.03 -23.06
C PHE A 161 -34.30 38.03 -24.42
N ASP A 162 -34.15 39.20 -25.07
CA ASP A 162 -33.43 39.34 -26.35
C ASP A 162 -31.95 38.92 -26.28
N ALA A 163 -31.31 39.04 -25.12
CA ALA A 163 -29.92 38.62 -24.93
C ALA A 163 -29.84 37.10 -24.70
N LEU A 164 -30.77 36.53 -23.93
CA LEU A 164 -30.85 35.08 -23.74
C LEU A 164 -31.21 34.33 -25.03
N GLU A 165 -32.10 34.88 -25.85
CA GLU A 165 -32.51 34.28 -27.12
C GLU A 165 -31.36 34.28 -28.14
N ARG A 166 -30.52 35.32 -28.14
CA ARG A 166 -29.31 35.38 -28.97
C ARG A 166 -28.24 34.36 -28.59
N LEU A 167 -28.16 33.96 -27.32
CA LEU A 167 -27.17 33.00 -26.82
C LEU A 167 -27.61 31.53 -26.98
N ALA A 168 -28.92 31.28 -27.09
CA ALA A 168 -29.48 29.94 -27.25
C ALA A 168 -28.87 29.09 -28.40
N PRO A 169 -28.69 29.61 -29.63
CA PRO A 169 -28.14 28.80 -30.72
C PRO A 169 -26.68 28.40 -30.49
N GLU A 170 -25.86 29.31 -29.95
CA GLU A 170 -24.44 29.05 -29.66
C GLU A 170 -24.28 28.04 -28.52
N LEU A 171 -25.08 28.20 -27.47
CA LEU A 171 -25.10 27.31 -26.32
C LEU A 171 -25.59 25.90 -26.70
N GLN A 172 -26.57 25.80 -27.60
CA GLN A 172 -27.04 24.53 -28.15
C GLN A 172 -25.96 23.85 -29.01
N GLN A 173 -25.25 24.61 -29.86
CA GLN A 173 -24.16 24.06 -30.69
C GLN A 173 -23.02 23.51 -29.81
N GLN A 174 -22.54 24.29 -28.84
CA GLN A 174 -21.43 23.88 -27.97
C GLN A 174 -21.83 22.72 -27.03
N SER A 175 -23.11 22.63 -26.65
CA SER A 175 -23.59 21.50 -25.83
C SER A 175 -23.48 20.15 -26.53
N GLN A 176 -23.45 20.12 -27.87
CA GLN A 176 -23.29 18.89 -28.65
C GLN A 176 -21.86 18.32 -28.55
N GLU A 177 -20.85 19.17 -28.28
CA GLU A 177 -19.45 18.76 -28.15
C GLU A 177 -19.17 17.95 -26.87
N PHE A 178 -20.08 18.03 -25.89
CA PHE A 178 -20.01 17.35 -24.59
C PHE A 178 -21.16 16.35 -24.37
N ALA A 179 -21.91 16.01 -25.41
CA ALA A 179 -23.08 15.12 -25.33
C ALA A 179 -22.74 13.67 -24.88
N ASP A 180 -21.47 13.30 -24.93
CA ASP A 180 -20.93 12.00 -24.52
C ASP A 180 -20.62 11.88 -23.01
N LEU A 181 -20.71 12.97 -22.24
CA LEU A 181 -20.44 12.96 -20.80
C LEU A 181 -21.74 12.80 -19.97
N PRO A 182 -21.79 11.87 -18.99
CA PRO A 182 -23.01 11.53 -18.26
C PRO A 182 -23.35 12.46 -17.09
N GLU A 183 -22.53 13.46 -16.79
CA GLU A 183 -22.59 14.18 -15.51
C GLU A 183 -22.96 15.66 -15.66
N GLY A 184 -24.21 15.96 -15.31
CA GLY A 184 -24.60 17.28 -14.82
C GLY A 184 -25.55 18.04 -15.72
N GLU A 185 -26.34 18.90 -15.10
CA GLU A 185 -27.28 19.81 -15.76
C GLU A 185 -26.64 20.41 -17.02
N THR A 186 -27.23 20.12 -18.18
CA THR A 186 -26.73 20.67 -19.44
C THR A 186 -26.76 22.19 -19.35
N ALA A 187 -25.84 22.90 -20.00
CA ALA A 187 -25.92 24.37 -20.04
C ALA A 187 -27.30 24.86 -20.52
N MET A 188 -28.00 24.03 -21.31
CA MET A 188 -29.40 24.25 -21.69
C MET A 188 -30.34 24.27 -20.49
N GLN A 189 -30.18 23.42 -19.49
CA GLN A 189 -30.97 23.47 -18.26
C GLN A 189 -30.71 24.76 -17.47
N LEU A 190 -29.45 25.22 -17.39
CA LEU A 190 -29.11 26.53 -16.80
C LEU A 190 -29.78 27.70 -17.56
N TRP A 191 -29.85 27.61 -18.90
CA TRP A 191 -30.55 28.58 -19.73
C TRP A 191 -32.06 28.59 -19.44
N HIS A 192 -32.70 27.41 -19.36
CA HIS A 192 -34.13 27.29 -19.04
C HIS A 192 -34.44 27.84 -17.63
N GLN A 193 -33.58 27.55 -16.66
CA GLN A 193 -33.71 28.10 -15.31
C GLN A 193 -33.66 29.64 -15.33
N ARG A 194 -32.67 30.22 -16.03
CA ARG A 194 -32.54 31.68 -16.11
C ARG A 194 -33.71 32.34 -16.81
N TRP A 195 -34.25 31.71 -17.85
CA TRP A 195 -35.45 32.17 -18.54
C TRP A 195 -36.67 32.24 -17.61
N GLN A 196 -36.87 31.20 -16.77
CA GLN A 196 -37.93 31.17 -15.77
C GLN A 196 -37.75 32.26 -14.70
N GLU A 197 -36.53 32.49 -14.23
CA GLU A 197 -36.21 33.57 -13.28
C GLU A 197 -36.56 34.95 -13.83
N LEU A 198 -36.20 35.25 -15.09
CA LEU A 198 -36.57 36.53 -15.71
C LEU A 198 -38.09 36.66 -15.90
N THR A 199 -38.77 35.57 -16.29
CA THR A 199 -40.23 35.56 -16.44
C THR A 199 -40.93 35.88 -15.12
N GLN A 200 -40.45 35.32 -14.01
CA GLN A 200 -40.97 35.61 -12.66
C GLN A 200 -40.62 37.02 -12.17
N ALA A 201 -39.48 37.58 -12.57
CA ALA A 201 -39.08 38.94 -12.20
C ALA A 201 -39.82 40.04 -12.99
N THR A 202 -40.35 39.71 -14.18
CA THR A 202 -41.12 40.64 -15.03
C THR A 202 -42.65 40.49 -14.92
N ALA A 203 -43.14 39.49 -14.18
CA ALA A 203 -44.57 39.28 -13.89
C ALA A 203 -44.99 40.04 -12.63
#